data_AF-A0A7Y5ICC2-F1
#
_entry.id   AF-A0A7Y5ICC2-F1
#
_cell.length_a   1.000
_cell.length_b   1.000
_cell.length_c   1.000
_cell.angle_alpha   90.00
_cell.angle_beta   90.00
_cell.angle_gamma   90.00
#
_symmetry.space_group_name_H-M   'P 1'
#
loop_
_entity.id
_entity.type
_entity.pdbx_description
1 polymer ?
#
loop_
_entity_poly.entity_id
_entity_poly.type
_entity_poly.pdbx_seq_one_letter_code
_entity_poly.pdbx_strand_id
1 'polypeptide(L)'
;MSVTEILTRRTDDERYPSWYLYLFVAAVVVLFANTHAPINFVMSWYDRVLTILLSSGYITQITFRSMLEQKDAVIVNVIVPVRTWSFFTALIIAAVPLLRDIARHVQRNGSIYTDRRTYTALLIPFGILCLLTFPSQLGLGGNMYARMSLEPLSFNDSKLWFYQRLLMPSIAYLLMLKGPVLYFVFSLITTIMMYLLVLLFFRTRGITLSGLELVSIGSCSFMMTQLQIPGYTEQLAIIFLLLLFIVPTGTMGRMSLVVFSLLAHEISIVPLVFVALLYFTGRERAMMGVIIGFYVTFWIASFGGDIAQLLSVRNVYGKSGLQWAMEFPLRLVSGIALSYKLLWIPIAVAAVRFQSERWFIIGLSAIAVGFTLIGVDTSRLMGFALLALLTSLYLLKREHPEVHRWYPALLSVNIIVPSFFIGTNIGIALVNGFYETGSPVGTVVLNGLYQMIYLGVVLR
;
A
#
# COMPACT_ATOMS: atom_id res chain seq x y z
N MET A 1 -14.59 3.49 -21.56
CA MET A 1 -13.43 4.34 -21.27
C MET A 1 -12.21 3.46 -21.06
N SER A 2 -11.12 3.67 -21.81
CA SER A 2 -9.87 2.92 -21.58
C SER A 2 -9.13 3.44 -20.33
N VAL A 3 -8.11 2.70 -19.86
CA VAL A 3 -7.22 3.17 -18.78
C VAL A 3 -6.51 4.46 -19.19
N THR A 4 -5.92 4.46 -20.39
CA THR A 4 -5.31 5.64 -21.00
C THR A 4 -6.28 6.82 -21.06
N GLU A 5 -7.53 6.61 -21.46
CA GLU A 5 -8.53 7.67 -21.54
C GLU A 5 -8.83 8.29 -20.17
N ILE A 6 -8.94 7.50 -19.09
CA ILE A 6 -9.19 8.05 -17.75
C ILE A 6 -7.99 8.84 -17.22
N LEU A 7 -6.77 8.34 -17.44
CA LEU A 7 -5.56 9.00 -16.95
C LEU A 7 -5.21 10.25 -17.75
N THR A 8 -5.59 10.31 -19.02
CA THR A 8 -5.38 11.49 -19.88
C THR A 8 -6.55 12.47 -19.85
N ARG A 9 -7.76 12.02 -19.52
CA ARG A 9 -8.94 12.87 -19.41
C ARG A 9 -8.79 13.82 -18.22
N ARG A 10 -8.62 15.10 -18.54
CA ARG A 10 -8.68 16.17 -17.58
C ARG A 10 -10.15 16.47 -17.30
N THR A 11 -10.55 16.39 -16.03
CA THR A 11 -11.64 17.25 -15.58
C THR A 11 -11.17 18.69 -15.76
N ASP A 12 -12.07 19.61 -16.11
CA ASP A 12 -11.71 21.03 -16.23
C ASP A 12 -10.79 21.40 -15.06
N ASP A 13 -9.53 21.75 -15.37
CA ASP A 13 -8.55 22.17 -14.37
C ASP A 13 -9.09 23.47 -13.77
N GLU A 14 -10.01 23.34 -12.81
CA GLU A 14 -10.47 24.47 -12.05
C GLU A 14 -9.23 25.08 -11.43
N ARG A 15 -9.00 26.34 -11.80
CA ARG A 15 -7.90 27.10 -11.27
C ARG A 15 -8.18 27.29 -9.79
N TYR A 16 -7.60 26.42 -8.97
CA TYR A 16 -7.42 26.72 -7.56
C TYR A 16 -6.74 28.10 -7.49
N PRO A 17 -7.21 28.98 -6.59
CA PRO A 17 -6.51 30.23 -6.36
C PRO A 17 -5.04 29.97 -6.09
N SER A 18 -4.14 30.84 -6.55
CA SER A 18 -2.69 30.68 -6.36
C SER A 18 -2.32 30.48 -4.88
N TRP A 19 -3.05 31.11 -3.96
CA TRP A 19 -2.86 30.95 -2.51
C TRP A 19 -3.06 29.49 -2.05
N TYR A 20 -3.96 28.74 -2.67
CA TYR A 20 -4.23 27.36 -2.28
C TYR A 20 -3.07 26.44 -2.65
N LEU A 21 -2.35 26.73 -3.76
CA LEU A 21 -1.15 25.97 -4.11
C LEU A 21 -0.07 26.12 -3.03
N TYR A 22 0.16 27.33 -2.52
CA TYR A 22 1.10 27.54 -1.42
C TYR A 22 0.66 26.82 -0.15
N LEU A 23 -0.63 26.87 0.18
CA LEU A 23 -1.19 26.16 1.32
C LEU A 23 -1.03 24.64 1.19
N PHE A 24 -1.26 24.09 -0.01
CA PHE A 24 -1.07 22.68 -0.29
C PHE A 24 0.40 22.27 -0.16
N VAL A 25 1.34 23.04 -0.71
CA VAL A 25 2.78 22.76 -0.57
C VAL A 25 3.20 22.80 0.90
N ALA A 26 2.76 23.80 1.66
CA ALA A 26 3.00 23.88 3.10
C ALA A 26 2.45 22.65 3.83
N ALA A 27 1.23 22.22 3.50
CA ALA A 27 0.63 21.00 4.05
C ALA A 27 1.46 19.75 3.73
N VAL A 28 1.94 19.59 2.49
CA VAL A 28 2.81 18.47 2.11
C VAL A 28 4.09 18.45 2.93
N VAL A 29 4.74 19.60 3.11
CA VAL A 29 5.95 19.70 3.95
C VAL A 29 5.65 19.32 5.40
N VAL A 30 4.55 19.82 5.98
CA VAL A 30 4.13 19.48 7.35
C VAL A 30 3.84 17.99 7.50
N LEU A 31 3.17 17.39 6.52
CA LEU A 31 2.87 15.96 6.52
C LEU A 31 4.15 15.12 6.53
N PHE A 32 5.07 15.38 5.59
CA PHE A 32 6.32 14.63 5.49
C PHE A 32 7.26 14.86 6.68
N ALA A 33 7.36 16.10 7.17
CA ALA A 33 8.12 16.40 8.38
C ALA A 33 7.60 15.60 9.57
N ASN A 34 6.27 15.55 9.77
CA ASN A 34 5.69 14.78 10.86
C ASN A 34 5.81 13.26 10.67
N THR A 35 5.71 12.75 9.44
CA THR A 35 5.87 11.30 9.16
C THR A 35 7.31 10.83 9.28
N HIS A 36 8.30 11.70 9.11
CA HIS A 36 9.71 11.33 9.17
C HIS A 36 10.46 11.86 10.39
N ALA A 37 9.77 12.51 11.33
CA ALA A 37 10.33 12.93 12.62
C ALA A 37 9.71 12.11 13.77
N PRO A 38 10.20 10.89 14.08
CA PRO A 38 9.71 10.16 15.24
C PRO A 38 9.96 10.97 16.52
N ILE A 39 9.26 10.62 17.60
CA ILE A 39 9.38 11.38 18.86
C ILE A 39 10.84 11.43 19.35
N ASN A 40 11.61 10.34 19.24
CA ASN A 40 13.03 10.33 19.63
C ASN A 40 13.89 11.29 18.82
N PHE A 41 13.59 11.45 17.52
CA PHE A 41 14.29 12.42 16.69
C PHE A 41 14.03 13.84 17.20
N VAL A 42 12.76 14.15 17.50
CA VAL A 42 12.38 15.44 18.09
C VAL A 42 13.03 15.64 19.47
N MET A 43 13.06 14.60 20.30
CA MET A 43 13.76 14.63 21.59
C MET A 43 15.26 14.94 21.42
N SER A 44 15.92 14.29 20.46
CA SER A 44 17.35 14.53 20.19
C SER A 44 17.63 15.93 19.68
N TRP A 45 16.67 16.55 18.98
CA TRP A 45 16.75 17.92 18.53
C TRP A 45 16.55 18.90 19.69
N TYR A 46 15.59 18.63 20.57
CA TYR A 46 15.37 19.41 21.79
C TYR A 46 16.66 19.45 22.65
N ASP A 47 17.29 18.30 22.88
CA ASP A 47 18.55 18.22 23.64
C ASP A 47 19.67 19.01 22.98
N ARG A 48 19.80 18.92 21.65
CA ARG A 48 20.80 19.67 20.88
C ARG A 48 20.58 21.18 20.97
N VAL A 49 19.35 21.64 20.81
CA VAL A 49 19.01 23.08 20.91
C VAL A 49 19.32 23.60 22.31
N LEU A 50 18.93 22.89 23.36
CA LEU A 50 19.27 23.29 24.74
C LEU A 50 20.78 23.37 24.97
N THR A 51 21.54 22.42 24.41
CA THR A 51 23.01 22.40 24.51
C THR A 51 23.63 23.59 23.78
N ILE A 52 23.11 23.96 22.60
CA ILE A 52 23.55 25.14 21.84
C ILE A 52 23.25 26.42 22.62
N LEU A 53 22.05 26.55 23.18
CA LEU A 53 21.67 27.73 23.97
C LEU A 53 22.54 27.88 25.21
N LEU A 54 22.86 26.78 25.90
CA LEU A 54 23.74 26.77 27.06
C LEU A 54 25.18 27.17 26.68
N SER A 55 25.74 26.53 25.66
CA SER A 55 27.12 26.81 25.19
C SER A 55 27.28 28.21 24.61
N SER A 56 26.21 28.79 24.06
CA SER A 56 26.18 30.16 23.55
C SER A 56 25.89 31.20 24.65
N GLY A 57 25.67 30.78 25.90
CA GLY A 57 25.39 31.66 27.03
C GLY A 57 23.98 32.26 27.07
N TYR A 58 23.06 31.82 26.20
CA TYR A 58 21.66 32.29 26.20
C TYR A 58 20.85 31.78 27.39
N ILE A 59 21.24 30.64 27.98
CA ILE A 59 20.62 30.08 29.18
C ILE A 59 21.68 29.68 30.20
N THR A 60 21.33 29.73 31.48
CA THR A 60 22.21 29.31 32.57
C THR A 60 22.20 27.79 32.76
N GLN A 61 23.20 27.23 33.46
CA GLN A 61 23.20 25.81 33.87
C GLN A 61 21.96 25.41 34.68
N ILE A 62 21.46 26.32 35.53
CA ILE A 62 20.24 26.09 36.33
C ILE A 62 19.02 25.99 35.40
N THR A 63 18.91 26.92 34.45
CA THR A 63 17.83 26.92 33.44
C THR A 63 17.88 25.65 32.58
N PHE A 64 19.07 25.26 32.12
CA PHE A 64 19.26 24.05 31.33
C PHE A 64 18.81 22.79 32.08
N ARG A 65 19.22 22.62 33.35
CA ARG A 65 18.80 21.48 34.19
C ARG A 65 17.28 21.46 34.38
N SER A 66 16.68 22.60 34.70
CA SER A 66 15.22 22.70 34.87
C SER A 66 14.46 22.35 33.58
N MET A 67 14.95 22.79 32.41
CA MET A 67 14.36 22.46 31.11
C MET A 67 14.51 20.99 30.71
N LEU A 68 15.58 20.32 31.16
CA LEU A 68 15.73 18.87 31.01
C LEU A 68 14.78 18.10 31.94
N GLU A 69 14.60 18.54 33.19
CA GLU A 69 13.63 17.94 34.12
C GLU A 69 12.18 18.07 33.61
N GLN A 70 11.87 19.15 32.89
CA GLN A 70 10.55 19.36 32.29
C GLN A 70 10.40 18.78 30.88
N LYS A 71 11.45 18.16 30.32
CA LYS A 71 11.49 17.70 28.93
C LYS A 71 10.28 16.82 28.57
N ASP A 72 10.01 15.79 29.37
CA ASP A 72 8.91 14.87 29.09
C ASP A 72 7.55 15.56 29.15
N ALA A 73 7.37 16.50 30.09
CA ALA A 73 6.15 17.29 30.20
C ALA A 73 5.96 18.22 28.98
N VAL A 74 7.02 18.88 28.52
CA VAL A 74 6.97 19.71 27.29
C VAL A 74 6.66 18.86 26.07
N ILE A 75 7.27 17.68 25.96
CA ILE A 75 7.03 16.78 24.83
C ILE A 75 5.57 16.31 24.80
N VAL A 76 5.08 15.79 25.91
CA VAL A 76 3.73 15.20 26.00
C VAL A 76 2.64 16.27 25.92
N ASN A 77 2.80 17.40 26.62
CA ASN A 77 1.74 18.39 26.76
C ASN A 77 1.78 19.50 25.70
N VAL A 78 2.90 19.69 24.99
CA VAL A 78 3.03 20.77 24.00
C VAL A 78 3.39 20.20 22.63
N ILE A 79 4.50 19.49 22.51
CA ILE A 79 5.03 19.07 21.20
C ILE A 79 4.08 18.08 20.52
N VAL A 80 3.69 17.00 21.20
CA VAL A 80 2.79 15.98 20.65
C VAL A 80 1.45 16.58 20.22
N PRO A 81 0.76 17.41 21.04
CA PRO A 81 -0.47 18.08 20.62
C PRO A 81 -0.29 18.97 19.41
N VAL A 82 0.73 19.85 19.39
CA VAL A 82 0.98 20.77 18.26
C VAL A 82 1.23 19.98 16.98
N ARG A 83 2.05 18.92 17.06
CA ARG A 83 2.29 18.02 15.94
C ARG A 83 1.00 17.37 15.45
N THR A 84 0.17 16.90 16.37
CA THR A 84 -1.13 16.26 16.08
C THR A 84 -2.06 17.19 15.32
N TRP A 85 -2.24 18.41 15.82
CA TRP A 85 -3.04 19.43 15.16
C TRP A 85 -2.48 19.82 13.79
N SER A 86 -1.16 20.03 13.69
CA SER A 86 -0.52 20.39 12.42
C SER A 86 -0.64 19.29 11.37
N PHE A 87 -0.44 18.02 11.76
CA PHE A 87 -0.52 16.88 10.86
C PHE A 87 -1.93 16.70 10.33
N PHE A 88 -2.95 16.72 11.20
CA PHE A 88 -4.34 16.53 10.76
C PHE A 88 -4.89 17.72 9.97
N THR A 89 -4.51 18.94 10.33
CA THR A 89 -4.85 20.12 9.53
C THR A 89 -4.26 20.01 8.13
N ALA A 90 -2.98 19.65 8.03
CA ALA A 90 -2.32 19.43 6.75
C ALA A 90 -2.94 18.26 5.96
N LEU A 91 -3.34 17.19 6.64
CA LEU A 91 -4.02 16.04 6.03
C LEU A 91 -5.34 16.46 5.38
N ILE A 92 -6.15 17.26 6.09
CA ILE A 92 -7.42 17.79 5.58
C ILE A 92 -7.16 18.70 4.37
N ILE A 93 -6.23 19.64 4.48
CA ILE A 93 -5.86 20.54 3.37
C ILE A 93 -5.48 19.74 2.13
N ALA A 94 -4.63 18.72 2.28
CA ALA A 94 -4.20 17.85 1.18
C ALA A 94 -5.35 16.97 0.65
N ALA A 95 -6.38 16.67 1.46
CA ALA A 95 -7.51 15.82 1.08
C ALA A 95 -8.57 16.55 0.26
N VAL A 96 -8.76 17.85 0.48
CA VAL A 96 -9.82 18.65 -0.16
C VAL A 96 -9.93 18.46 -1.69
N PRO A 97 -8.84 18.51 -2.48
CA PRO A 97 -8.93 18.39 -3.94
C PRO A 97 -9.42 17.01 -4.35
N LEU A 98 -8.87 15.98 -3.72
CA LEU A 98 -9.25 14.59 -3.95
C LEU A 98 -10.72 14.34 -3.57
N LEU A 99 -11.14 14.77 -2.38
CA LEU A 99 -12.52 14.59 -1.91
C LEU A 99 -13.51 15.28 -2.83
N ARG A 100 -13.16 16.45 -3.38
CA ARG A 100 -13.99 17.17 -4.35
C ARG A 100 -14.13 16.41 -5.66
N ASP A 101 -13.03 15.87 -6.20
CA ASP A 101 -13.05 15.08 -7.42
C ASP A 101 -13.83 13.76 -7.25
N ILE A 102 -13.66 13.09 -6.11
CA ILE A 102 -14.47 11.92 -5.74
C ILE A 102 -15.95 12.30 -5.66
N ALA A 103 -16.29 13.38 -4.94
CA ALA A 103 -17.68 13.81 -4.77
C ALA A 103 -18.35 14.11 -6.13
N ARG A 104 -17.67 14.83 -7.02
CA ARG A 104 -18.18 15.09 -8.39
C ARG A 104 -18.35 13.82 -9.19
N HIS A 105 -17.38 12.91 -9.11
CA HIS A 105 -17.44 11.66 -9.84
C HIS A 105 -18.59 10.79 -9.37
N VAL A 106 -18.82 10.72 -8.05
CA VAL A 106 -19.97 10.04 -7.45
C VAL A 106 -21.26 10.72 -7.86
N GLN A 107 -21.36 12.05 -7.82
CA GLN A 107 -22.56 12.78 -8.25
C GLN A 107 -22.91 12.49 -9.72
N ARG A 108 -21.91 12.45 -10.61
CA ARG A 108 -22.10 12.18 -12.05
C ARG A 108 -22.46 10.73 -12.34
N ASN A 109 -21.95 9.77 -11.55
CA ASN A 109 -22.10 8.33 -11.79
C ASN A 109 -22.91 7.65 -10.67
N GLY A 110 -23.77 8.40 -9.96
CA GLY A 110 -24.36 7.99 -8.69
C GLY A 110 -25.06 6.63 -8.74
N SER A 111 -25.70 6.31 -9.88
CA SER A 111 -26.35 5.02 -10.10
C SER A 111 -25.43 3.82 -9.91
N ILE A 112 -24.14 3.92 -10.27
CA ILE A 112 -23.15 2.84 -10.11
C ILE A 112 -22.82 2.65 -8.61
N TYR A 113 -22.76 3.75 -7.86
CA TYR A 113 -22.38 3.80 -6.45
C TYR A 113 -23.53 3.45 -5.51
N THR A 114 -24.78 3.63 -5.92
CA THR A 114 -25.98 3.30 -5.13
C THR A 114 -26.62 1.98 -5.55
N ASP A 115 -26.12 1.30 -6.58
CA ASP A 115 -26.66 0.01 -7.02
C ASP A 115 -26.43 -1.07 -5.96
N ARG A 116 -27.53 -1.56 -5.36
CA ARG A 116 -27.53 -2.67 -4.40
C ARG A 116 -26.80 -3.90 -4.95
N ARG A 117 -26.87 -4.16 -6.27
CA ARG A 117 -26.17 -5.28 -6.91
C ARG A 117 -24.66 -5.14 -6.81
N THR A 118 -24.11 -3.92 -6.76
CA THR A 118 -22.67 -3.68 -6.53
C THR A 118 -22.27 -4.20 -5.15
N TYR A 119 -23.02 -3.84 -4.12
CA TYR A 119 -22.73 -4.26 -2.74
C TYR A 119 -22.97 -5.75 -2.52
N THR A 120 -24.05 -6.32 -3.06
CA THR A 120 -24.29 -7.77 -2.97
C THR A 120 -23.21 -8.56 -3.70
N ALA A 121 -22.77 -8.10 -4.87
CA ALA A 121 -21.67 -8.72 -5.61
C ALA A 121 -20.32 -8.59 -4.89
N LEU A 122 -20.17 -7.67 -3.94
CA LEU A 122 -18.98 -7.54 -3.10
C LEU A 122 -19.04 -8.49 -1.90
N LEU A 123 -20.16 -8.46 -1.16
CA LEU A 123 -20.28 -9.12 0.15
C LEU A 123 -20.22 -10.65 0.05
N ILE A 124 -20.81 -11.25 -0.99
CA ILE A 124 -20.81 -12.72 -1.14
C ILE A 124 -19.38 -13.24 -1.41
N PRO A 125 -18.66 -12.76 -2.46
CA PRO A 125 -17.26 -13.13 -2.67
C PRO A 125 -16.36 -12.82 -1.46
N PHE A 126 -16.54 -11.66 -0.82
CA PHE A 126 -15.78 -11.32 0.37
C PHE A 126 -16.02 -12.30 1.52
N GLY A 127 -17.29 -12.65 1.77
CA GLY A 127 -17.66 -13.67 2.76
C GLY A 127 -17.01 -15.02 2.46
N ILE A 128 -16.99 -15.45 1.19
CA ILE A 128 -16.29 -16.67 0.75
C ILE A 128 -14.78 -16.56 1.07
N LEU A 129 -14.14 -15.43 0.76
CA LEU A 129 -12.71 -15.24 1.06
C LEU A 129 -12.44 -15.29 2.56
N CYS A 130 -13.29 -14.69 3.39
CA CYS A 130 -13.19 -14.79 4.85
C CYS A 130 -13.38 -16.23 5.37
N LEU A 131 -14.19 -17.05 4.69
CA LEU A 131 -14.30 -18.47 5.01
C LEU A 131 -13.05 -19.26 4.58
N LEU A 132 -12.45 -18.90 3.44
CA LEU A 132 -11.20 -19.50 2.96
C LEU A 132 -10.02 -19.17 3.87
N THR A 133 -10.01 -17.96 4.43
CA THR A 133 -8.98 -17.48 5.35
C THR A 133 -9.65 -16.87 6.56
N PHE A 134 -9.82 -17.67 7.62
CA PHE A 134 -10.35 -17.17 8.86
C PHE A 134 -9.32 -16.20 9.45
N PRO A 135 -9.64 -14.92 9.63
CA PRO A 135 -8.68 -13.96 10.14
C PRO A 135 -8.35 -14.34 11.58
N SER A 136 -7.11 -14.77 11.84
CA SER A 136 -6.74 -15.33 13.14
C SER A 136 -6.35 -14.25 14.14
N GLN A 137 -5.64 -13.21 13.69
CA GLN A 137 -5.14 -12.09 14.52
C GLN A 137 -4.40 -11.04 13.67
N LEU A 138 -4.13 -9.87 14.25
CA LEU A 138 -3.17 -8.92 13.69
C LEU A 138 -1.78 -9.57 13.57
N GLY A 139 -1.10 -9.34 12.44
CA GLY A 139 0.30 -9.76 12.28
C GLY A 139 1.28 -9.00 13.15
N LEU A 140 2.57 -9.39 13.12
CA LEU A 140 3.64 -8.66 13.80
C LEU A 140 3.64 -7.17 13.41
N GLY A 141 3.55 -6.86 12.11
CA GLY A 141 3.44 -5.48 11.63
C GLY A 141 2.11 -4.83 12.01
N GLY A 142 0.99 -5.57 11.93
CA GLY A 142 -0.34 -5.08 12.27
C GLY A 142 -0.47 -4.69 13.75
N ASN A 143 0.12 -5.47 14.66
CA ASN A 143 0.14 -5.17 16.09
C ASN A 143 0.90 -3.87 16.40
N MET A 144 2.01 -3.62 15.71
CA MET A 144 2.77 -2.38 15.88
C MET A 144 1.97 -1.17 15.37
N TYR A 145 1.34 -1.29 14.21
CA TYR A 145 0.47 -0.22 13.70
C TYR A 145 -0.79 -0.01 14.56
N ALA A 146 -1.33 -1.07 15.16
CA ALA A 146 -2.44 -0.95 16.10
C ALA A 146 -2.03 -0.21 17.38
N ARG A 147 -0.83 -0.45 17.91
CA ARG A 147 -0.28 0.34 19.03
C ARG A 147 -0.04 1.79 18.61
N MET A 148 0.53 2.01 17.43
CA MET A 148 0.72 3.35 16.86
C MET A 148 -0.62 4.09 16.70
N SER A 149 -1.71 3.40 16.34
CA SER A 149 -3.02 4.03 16.18
C SER A 149 -3.60 4.62 17.48
N LEU A 150 -3.09 4.23 18.66
CA LEU A 150 -3.53 4.82 19.93
C LEU A 150 -3.10 6.28 20.04
N GLU A 151 -1.86 6.57 19.64
CA GLU A 151 -1.27 7.91 19.64
C GLU A 151 -0.17 7.98 18.55
N PRO A 152 -0.53 8.25 17.28
CA PRO A 152 0.39 8.09 16.14
C PRO A 152 1.66 8.94 16.22
N LEU A 153 1.55 10.15 16.77
CA LEU A 153 2.66 11.10 16.83
C LEU A 153 3.50 11.06 18.10
N SER A 154 3.05 10.35 19.14
CA SER A 154 3.85 10.06 20.34
C SER A 154 4.52 8.68 20.27
N PHE A 155 4.16 7.84 19.28
CA PHE A 155 4.68 6.50 19.14
C PHE A 155 6.21 6.46 19.03
N ASN A 156 6.82 5.66 19.90
CA ASN A 156 8.25 5.48 19.96
C ASN A 156 8.66 4.25 19.13
N ASP A 157 9.27 4.51 17.97
CA ASP A 157 9.92 3.49 17.15
C ASP A 157 11.42 3.81 17.04
N SER A 158 12.23 3.20 17.89
CA SER A 158 13.68 3.39 17.91
C SER A 158 14.37 2.95 16.62
N LYS A 159 13.71 2.13 15.78
CA LYS A 159 14.27 1.61 14.52
C LYS A 159 13.71 2.30 13.27
N LEU A 160 12.76 3.22 13.40
CA LEU A 160 12.13 3.95 12.28
C LEU A 160 11.42 3.08 11.22
N TRP A 161 11.16 1.81 11.52
CA TRP A 161 10.60 0.86 10.56
C TRP A 161 9.13 1.16 10.24
N PHE A 162 8.37 1.60 11.23
CA PHE A 162 6.93 1.77 11.15
C PHE A 162 6.53 3.24 10.96
N TYR A 163 7.34 4.18 11.46
CA TYR A 163 7.00 5.61 11.44
C TYR A 163 6.89 6.17 10.01
N GLN A 164 7.51 5.51 9.02
CA GLN A 164 7.43 5.84 7.59
C GLN A 164 6.02 5.66 6.99
N ARG A 165 5.09 5.01 7.69
CA ARG A 165 3.77 4.61 7.18
C ARG A 165 2.64 5.04 8.11
N LEU A 166 2.69 6.32 8.46
CA LEU A 166 1.88 6.92 9.51
C LEU A 166 0.39 7.07 9.14
N LEU A 167 0.05 7.07 7.85
CA LEU A 167 -1.29 7.46 7.39
C LEU A 167 -2.41 6.54 7.91
N MET A 168 -2.27 5.23 7.75
CA MET A 168 -3.32 4.28 8.14
C MET A 168 -3.59 4.29 9.66
N PRO A 169 -2.56 4.23 10.55
CA PRO A 169 -2.76 4.44 11.98
C PRO A 169 -3.39 5.79 12.34
N SER A 170 -3.05 6.86 11.61
CA SER A 170 -3.58 8.20 11.86
C SER A 170 -5.04 8.35 11.47
N ILE A 171 -5.47 7.73 10.36
CA ILE A 171 -6.89 7.67 9.99
C ILE A 171 -7.66 6.84 11.03
N ALA A 172 -7.11 5.72 11.47
CA ALA A 172 -7.72 4.90 12.53
C ALA A 172 -7.91 5.71 13.83
N TYR A 173 -6.90 6.50 14.21
CA TYR A 173 -6.97 7.41 15.36
C TYR A 173 -8.11 8.45 15.19
N LEU A 174 -8.19 9.12 14.04
CA LEU A 174 -9.24 10.12 13.76
C LEU A 174 -10.64 9.54 13.82
N LEU A 175 -10.82 8.32 13.30
CA LEU A 175 -12.11 7.63 13.27
C LEU A 175 -12.45 6.93 14.59
N MET A 176 -11.61 7.08 15.62
CA MET A 176 -11.73 6.38 16.90
C MET A 176 -11.70 4.83 16.78
N LEU A 177 -11.14 4.31 15.69
CA LEU A 177 -10.96 2.87 15.45
C LEU A 177 -9.54 2.42 15.84
N LYS A 178 -9.12 2.78 17.05
CA LYS A 178 -7.74 2.64 17.54
C LYS A 178 -7.53 1.48 18.51
N GLY A 179 -6.28 1.04 18.64
CA GLY A 179 -5.89 -0.11 19.46
C GLY A 179 -6.14 -1.45 18.77
N PRO A 180 -5.70 -2.58 19.35
CA PRO A 180 -5.63 -3.87 18.65
C PRO A 180 -6.94 -4.32 17.99
N VAL A 181 -8.05 -4.31 18.72
CA VAL A 181 -9.33 -4.84 18.22
C VAL A 181 -9.96 -3.92 17.18
N LEU A 182 -10.07 -2.62 17.47
CA LEU A 182 -10.72 -1.68 16.55
C LEU A 182 -9.86 -1.41 15.31
N TYR A 183 -8.53 -1.42 15.45
CA TYR A 183 -7.62 -1.30 14.32
C TYR A 183 -7.68 -2.52 13.40
N PHE A 184 -7.86 -3.72 13.96
CA PHE A 184 -8.14 -4.93 13.19
C PHE A 184 -9.41 -4.76 12.33
N VAL A 185 -10.51 -4.31 12.94
CA VAL A 185 -11.78 -4.04 12.23
C VAL A 185 -11.57 -2.98 11.14
N PHE A 186 -10.87 -1.88 11.46
CA PHE A 186 -10.52 -0.84 10.50
C PHE A 186 -9.69 -1.35 9.32
N SER A 187 -8.72 -2.23 9.57
CA SER A 187 -7.95 -2.86 8.51
C SER A 187 -8.80 -3.75 7.63
N LEU A 188 -9.75 -4.52 8.19
CA LEU A 188 -10.68 -5.31 7.39
C LEU A 188 -11.58 -4.41 6.53
N ILE A 189 -12.09 -3.31 7.08
CA ILE A 189 -12.85 -2.30 6.32
C ILE A 189 -12.00 -1.74 5.17
N THR A 190 -10.72 -1.48 5.41
CA THR A 190 -9.78 -1.01 4.38
C THR A 190 -9.60 -2.04 3.27
N THR A 191 -9.46 -3.33 3.62
CA THR A 191 -9.40 -4.43 2.64
C THR A 191 -10.71 -4.55 1.82
N ILE A 192 -11.87 -4.43 2.48
CA ILE A 192 -13.18 -4.40 1.80
C ILE A 192 -13.26 -3.22 0.83
N MET A 193 -12.81 -2.04 1.25
CA MET A 193 -12.81 -0.83 0.42
C MET A 193 -11.90 -0.99 -0.80
N MET A 194 -10.71 -1.58 -0.64
CA MET A 194 -9.83 -1.92 -1.76
C MET A 194 -10.54 -2.85 -2.76
N TYR A 195 -11.23 -3.87 -2.25
CA TYR A 195 -11.97 -4.84 -3.07
C TYR A 195 -13.18 -4.20 -3.78
N LEU A 196 -13.86 -3.26 -3.12
CA LEU A 196 -14.89 -2.43 -3.72
C LEU A 196 -14.33 -1.58 -4.87
N LEU A 197 -13.15 -0.99 -4.70
CA LEU A 197 -12.51 -0.23 -5.78
C LEU A 197 -12.12 -1.12 -6.97
N VAL A 198 -11.72 -2.38 -6.73
CA VAL A 198 -11.53 -3.35 -7.83
C VAL A 198 -12.84 -3.57 -8.59
N LEU A 199 -13.97 -3.76 -7.91
CA LEU A 199 -15.27 -3.90 -8.57
C LEU A 199 -15.66 -2.63 -9.34
N LEU A 200 -15.45 -1.46 -8.73
CA LEU A 200 -15.75 -0.16 -9.34
C LEU A 200 -14.87 0.12 -10.57
N PHE A 201 -13.62 -0.34 -10.58
CA PHE A 201 -12.74 -0.24 -11.74
C PHE A 201 -13.38 -0.84 -13.01
N PHE A 202 -14.00 -2.01 -12.89
CA PHE A 202 -14.70 -2.66 -14.01
C PHE A 202 -16.07 -2.03 -14.29
N ARG A 203 -16.88 -1.78 -13.25
CA ARG A 203 -18.24 -1.25 -13.41
C ARG A 203 -18.28 0.13 -14.05
N THR A 204 -17.37 1.03 -13.65
CA THR A 204 -17.23 2.36 -14.26
C THR A 204 -16.85 2.30 -15.75
N ARG A 205 -16.40 1.13 -16.22
CA ARG A 205 -16.07 0.85 -17.63
C ARG A 205 -17.10 -0.05 -18.33
N GLY A 206 -18.26 -0.28 -17.71
CA GLY A 206 -19.34 -1.09 -18.28
C GLY A 206 -19.10 -2.61 -18.23
N ILE A 207 -18.11 -3.07 -17.47
CA ILE A 207 -17.81 -4.49 -17.32
C ILE A 207 -18.37 -5.00 -15.98
N THR A 208 -19.16 -6.08 -16.04
CA THR A 208 -19.65 -6.79 -14.86
C THR A 208 -18.74 -7.99 -14.58
N LEU A 209 -18.23 -8.09 -13.35
CA LEU A 209 -17.51 -9.28 -12.89
C LEU A 209 -18.48 -10.31 -12.30
N SER A 210 -18.25 -11.58 -12.61
CA SER A 210 -18.88 -12.72 -11.96
C SER A 210 -18.32 -12.92 -10.55
N GLY A 211 -19.06 -13.64 -9.70
CA GLY A 211 -18.58 -14.01 -8.37
C GLY A 211 -17.29 -14.82 -8.41
N LEU A 212 -17.12 -15.70 -9.42
CA LEU A 212 -15.90 -16.50 -9.61
C LEU A 212 -14.68 -15.62 -9.92
N GLU A 213 -14.83 -14.62 -10.80
CA GLU A 213 -13.77 -13.66 -11.11
C GLU A 213 -13.36 -12.88 -9.87
N LEU A 214 -14.35 -12.41 -9.10
CA LEU A 214 -14.10 -11.70 -7.85
C LEU A 214 -13.34 -12.60 -6.87
N VAL A 215 -13.87 -13.77 -6.50
CA VAL A 215 -13.20 -14.69 -5.56
C VAL A 215 -11.80 -15.06 -6.05
N SER A 216 -11.59 -15.25 -7.36
CA SER A 216 -10.26 -15.53 -7.92
C SER A 216 -9.29 -14.37 -7.78
N ILE A 217 -9.73 -13.12 -7.99
CA ILE A 217 -8.89 -11.93 -7.77
C ILE A 217 -8.60 -11.79 -6.27
N GLY A 218 -9.63 -11.96 -5.44
CA GLY A 218 -9.52 -11.92 -3.98
C GLY A 218 -8.61 -12.99 -3.40
N SER A 219 -8.49 -14.14 -4.08
CA SER A 219 -7.58 -15.22 -3.69
C SER A 219 -6.13 -14.99 -4.11
N CYS A 220 -5.77 -13.87 -4.73
CA CYS A 220 -4.36 -13.53 -4.93
C CYS A 220 -3.65 -13.42 -3.56
N SER A 221 -2.40 -13.86 -3.47
CA SER A 221 -1.70 -13.94 -2.18
C SER A 221 -1.59 -12.60 -1.47
N PHE A 222 -1.44 -11.50 -2.21
CA PHE A 222 -1.49 -10.16 -1.62
C PHE A 222 -2.81 -9.93 -0.87
N MET A 223 -3.96 -10.07 -1.54
CA MET A 223 -5.28 -9.81 -0.93
C MET A 223 -5.57 -10.78 0.22
N MET A 224 -5.25 -12.07 0.04
CA MET A 224 -5.41 -13.07 1.08
C MET A 224 -4.54 -12.80 2.30
N THR A 225 -3.31 -12.32 2.11
CA THR A 225 -2.45 -11.92 3.23
C THR A 225 -3.12 -10.83 4.08
N GLN A 226 -3.79 -9.86 3.44
CA GLN A 226 -4.47 -8.78 4.15
C GLN A 226 -5.74 -9.25 4.89
N LEU A 227 -6.28 -10.42 4.53
CA LEU A 227 -7.36 -11.08 5.26
C LEU A 227 -6.84 -11.99 6.38
N GLN A 228 -5.80 -12.78 6.11
CA GLN A 228 -5.19 -13.69 7.07
C GLN A 228 -4.49 -12.96 8.21
N ILE A 229 -3.76 -11.90 7.85
CA ILE A 229 -2.87 -11.16 8.74
C ILE A 229 -3.12 -9.65 8.53
N PRO A 230 -4.29 -9.14 8.92
CA PRO A 230 -4.65 -7.74 8.72
C PRO A 230 -3.77 -6.79 9.54
N GLY A 231 -3.84 -5.51 9.17
CA GLY A 231 -3.23 -4.38 9.88
C GLY A 231 -2.04 -3.73 9.17
N TYR A 232 -1.62 -4.23 8.02
CA TYR A 232 -0.52 -3.64 7.25
C TYR A 232 -0.99 -2.52 6.31
N THR A 233 -0.15 -1.51 6.07
CA THR A 233 -0.58 -0.24 5.44
C THR A 233 -0.66 -0.24 3.91
N GLU A 234 -0.22 -1.31 3.25
CA GLU A 234 -0.15 -1.41 1.78
C GLU A 234 -1.51 -1.31 1.10
N GLN A 235 -2.59 -1.81 1.73
CA GLN A 235 -3.92 -1.76 1.13
C GLN A 235 -4.31 -0.31 0.84
N LEU A 236 -3.95 0.61 1.74
CA LEU A 236 -4.26 2.02 1.62
C LEU A 236 -3.48 2.68 0.47
N ALA A 237 -2.20 2.31 0.27
CA ALA A 237 -1.42 2.77 -0.87
C ALA A 237 -2.05 2.32 -2.21
N ILE A 238 -2.49 1.05 -2.28
CA ILE A 238 -3.16 0.49 -3.46
C ILE A 238 -4.53 1.14 -3.68
N ILE A 239 -5.29 1.46 -2.63
CA ILE A 239 -6.54 2.22 -2.72
C ILE A 239 -6.32 3.55 -3.44
N PHE A 240 -5.31 4.33 -3.03
CA PHE A 240 -5.02 5.62 -3.66
C PHE A 240 -4.53 5.45 -5.10
N LEU A 241 -3.71 4.43 -5.37
CA LEU A 241 -3.33 4.10 -6.73
C LEU A 241 -4.57 3.75 -7.57
N LEU A 242 -5.47 2.86 -7.10
CA LEU A 242 -6.71 2.52 -7.80
C LEU A 242 -7.59 3.74 -8.07
N LEU A 243 -7.67 4.68 -7.13
CA LEU A 243 -8.44 5.91 -7.32
C LEU A 243 -7.92 6.74 -8.50
N LEU A 244 -6.62 6.76 -8.79
CA LEU A 244 -6.08 7.40 -10.00
C LEU A 244 -6.67 6.81 -11.29
N PHE A 245 -7.02 5.53 -11.29
CA PHE A 245 -7.55 4.82 -12.45
C PHE A 245 -9.09 4.76 -12.48
N ILE A 246 -9.77 5.17 -11.40
CA ILE A 246 -11.23 5.09 -11.30
C ILE A 246 -11.83 6.49 -11.42
N VAL A 247 -11.25 7.46 -10.72
CA VAL A 247 -11.78 8.81 -10.60
C VAL A 247 -11.01 9.72 -11.56
N PRO A 248 -11.69 10.36 -12.54
CA PRO A 248 -11.10 11.43 -13.32
C PRO A 248 -10.76 12.58 -12.39
N THR A 249 -9.48 12.75 -12.09
CA THR A 249 -8.95 13.74 -11.15
C THR A 249 -8.27 14.88 -11.90
N GLY A 250 -8.42 16.08 -11.37
CA GLY A 250 -7.65 17.24 -11.83
C GLY A 250 -6.21 17.19 -11.31
N THR A 251 -5.38 18.14 -11.73
CA THR A 251 -3.96 18.20 -11.35
C THR A 251 -3.75 18.08 -9.83
N MET A 252 -4.48 18.88 -9.04
CA MET A 252 -4.34 18.86 -7.58
C MET A 252 -4.85 17.56 -6.94
N GLY A 253 -5.95 16.99 -7.45
CA GLY A 253 -6.45 15.69 -6.98
C GLY A 253 -5.46 14.55 -7.19
N ARG A 254 -4.73 14.57 -8.33
CA ARG A 254 -3.63 13.63 -8.60
C ARG A 254 -2.46 13.82 -7.63
N MET A 255 -2.08 15.07 -7.37
CA MET A 255 -1.02 15.36 -6.39
C MET A 255 -1.41 14.93 -4.97
N SER A 256 -2.67 15.10 -4.58
CA SER A 256 -3.20 14.55 -3.32
C SER A 256 -3.05 13.03 -3.26
N LEU A 257 -3.40 12.32 -4.35
CA LEU A 257 -3.24 10.86 -4.43
C LEU A 257 -1.77 10.43 -4.34
N VAL A 258 -0.85 11.15 -5.01
CA VAL A 258 0.60 10.94 -4.87
C VAL A 258 1.02 11.08 -3.40
N VAL A 259 0.65 12.18 -2.74
CA VAL A 259 1.00 12.45 -1.33
C VAL A 259 0.47 11.35 -0.42
N PHE A 260 -0.80 10.97 -0.55
CA PHE A 260 -1.40 9.95 0.30
C PHE A 260 -0.85 8.54 0.05
N SER A 261 -0.55 8.19 -1.21
CA SER A 261 0.13 6.94 -1.53
C SER A 261 1.51 6.87 -0.85
N LEU A 262 2.28 7.96 -0.85
CA LEU A 262 3.59 8.04 -0.20
C LEU A 262 3.50 7.96 1.33
N LEU A 263 2.51 8.63 1.93
CA LEU A 263 2.25 8.57 3.38
C LEU A 263 1.74 7.20 3.85
N ALA A 264 1.08 6.45 2.96
CA ALA A 264 0.66 5.08 3.24
C ALA A 264 1.83 4.09 3.12
N HIS A 265 2.65 4.25 2.08
CA HIS A 265 3.76 3.35 1.80
C HIS A 265 4.81 3.98 0.87
N GLU A 266 6.07 4.01 1.31
CA GLU A 266 7.21 4.59 0.59
C GLU A 266 7.44 3.97 -0.80
N ILE A 267 7.21 2.65 -0.93
CA ILE A 267 7.40 1.92 -2.20
C ILE A 267 6.46 2.43 -3.29
N SER A 268 5.39 3.15 -2.95
CA SER A 268 4.50 3.78 -3.93
C SER A 268 5.22 4.74 -4.88
N ILE A 269 6.40 5.28 -4.52
CA ILE A 269 7.22 6.13 -5.40
C ILE A 269 7.31 5.52 -6.80
N VAL A 270 7.52 4.21 -6.90
CA VAL A 270 7.92 3.63 -8.19
C VAL A 270 6.75 3.33 -9.12
N PRO A 271 5.64 2.69 -8.71
CA PRO A 271 4.45 2.66 -9.55
C PRO A 271 3.96 4.08 -9.88
N LEU A 272 4.10 5.06 -8.98
CA LEU A 272 3.75 6.45 -9.28
C LEU A 272 4.65 7.08 -10.36
N VAL A 273 5.98 6.91 -10.27
CA VAL A 273 6.92 7.39 -11.29
C VAL A 273 6.57 6.77 -12.65
N PHE A 274 6.33 5.46 -12.67
CA PHE A 274 5.98 4.77 -13.91
C PHE A 274 4.66 5.28 -14.50
N VAL A 275 3.61 5.40 -13.69
CA VAL A 275 2.32 5.97 -14.11
C VAL A 275 2.46 7.40 -14.60
N ALA A 276 3.23 8.23 -13.91
CA ALA A 276 3.43 9.62 -14.29
C ALA A 276 4.23 9.78 -15.59
N LEU A 277 5.23 8.93 -15.84
CA LEU A 277 5.97 8.95 -17.10
C LEU A 277 5.06 8.64 -18.30
N LEU A 278 4.07 7.77 -18.12
CA LEU A 278 3.16 7.39 -19.18
C LEU A 278 1.98 8.36 -19.36
N TYR A 279 1.46 8.92 -18.27
CA TYR A 279 0.16 9.59 -18.32
C TYR A 279 0.12 11.02 -17.78
N PHE A 280 1.16 11.48 -17.07
CA PHE A 280 1.17 12.84 -16.53
C PHE A 280 1.80 13.82 -17.52
N THR A 281 1.30 15.04 -17.51
CA THR A 281 1.84 16.16 -18.28
C THR A 281 3.22 16.57 -17.76
N GLY A 282 3.98 17.35 -18.53
CA GLY A 282 5.29 17.86 -18.08
C GLY A 282 5.20 18.62 -16.75
N ARG A 283 4.16 19.43 -16.56
CA ARG A 283 3.90 20.17 -15.31
C ARG A 283 3.60 19.23 -14.14
N GLU A 284 2.71 18.26 -14.33
CA GLU A 284 2.37 17.28 -13.29
C GLU A 284 3.59 16.42 -12.91
N ARG A 285 4.40 16.02 -13.89
CA ARG A 285 5.66 15.30 -13.66
C ARG A 285 6.62 16.13 -12.81
N ALA A 286 6.76 17.43 -13.09
CA ALA A 286 7.58 18.33 -12.28
C ALA A 286 7.03 18.47 -10.85
N MET A 287 5.72 18.68 -10.68
CA MET A 287 5.10 18.77 -9.35
C MET A 287 5.25 17.47 -8.55
N MET A 288 5.01 16.33 -9.17
CA MET A 288 5.22 15.02 -8.55
C MET A 288 6.69 14.82 -8.18
N GLY A 289 7.62 15.20 -9.06
CA GLY A 289 9.06 15.17 -8.79
C GLY A 289 9.45 15.99 -7.56
N VAL A 290 8.86 17.18 -7.39
CA VAL A 290 9.05 18.00 -6.18
C VAL A 290 8.48 17.31 -4.93
N ILE A 291 7.27 16.73 -5.00
CA ILE A 291 6.66 16.01 -3.88
C ILE A 291 7.51 14.81 -3.47
N ILE A 292 7.93 13.97 -4.44
CA ILE A 292 8.81 12.83 -4.19
C ILE A 292 10.15 13.32 -3.63
N GLY A 293 10.70 14.41 -4.17
CA GLY A 293 11.94 15.02 -3.68
C GLY A 293 11.84 15.42 -2.20
N PHE A 294 10.75 16.09 -1.80
CA PHE A 294 10.51 16.41 -0.40
C PHE A 294 10.38 15.15 0.46
N TYR A 295 9.59 14.17 0.02
CA TYR A 295 9.42 12.91 0.74
C TYR A 295 10.76 12.22 0.97
N VAL A 296 11.56 12.03 -0.09
CA VAL A 296 12.87 11.38 -0.02
C VAL A 296 13.84 12.19 0.85
N THR A 297 13.81 13.52 0.80
CA THR A 297 14.65 14.38 1.64
C THR A 297 14.34 14.18 3.12
N PHE A 298 13.06 14.24 3.50
CA PHE A 298 12.64 14.00 4.88
C PHE A 298 12.93 12.56 5.32
N TRP A 299 12.72 11.60 4.42
CA TRP A 299 13.01 10.21 4.67
C TRP A 299 14.50 9.97 4.95
N ILE A 300 15.41 10.50 4.12
CA ILE A 300 16.86 10.42 4.36
C ILE A 300 17.26 11.15 5.65
N ALA A 301 16.68 12.32 5.90
CA ALA A 301 16.95 13.09 7.12
C ALA A 301 16.55 12.33 8.40
N SER A 302 15.50 11.51 8.34
CA SER A 302 15.09 10.67 9.48
C SER A 302 16.16 9.66 9.92
N PHE A 303 17.02 9.24 8.98
CA PHE A 303 18.18 8.38 9.23
C PHE A 303 19.49 9.17 9.43
N GLY A 304 19.40 10.48 9.73
CA GLY A 304 20.58 11.34 9.91
C GLY A 304 21.44 11.50 8.65
N GLY A 305 20.89 11.19 7.46
CA GLY A 305 21.66 11.14 6.21
C GLY A 305 22.36 9.82 5.93
N ASP A 306 22.24 8.82 6.82
CA ASP A 306 22.89 7.51 6.64
C ASP A 306 22.06 6.59 5.71
N ILE A 307 22.47 6.56 4.44
CA ILE A 307 21.87 5.69 3.42
C ILE A 307 22.13 4.21 3.73
N ALA A 308 23.25 3.85 4.37
CA ALA A 308 23.50 2.47 4.74
C ALA A 308 22.51 2.00 5.82
N GLN A 309 22.21 2.87 6.79
CA GLN A 309 21.16 2.62 7.77
C GLN A 309 19.79 2.45 7.10
N LEU A 310 19.44 3.35 6.16
CA LEU A 310 18.21 3.29 5.35
C LEU A 310 18.04 1.96 4.60
N LEU A 311 19.12 1.40 4.06
CA LEU A 311 19.08 0.13 3.35
C LEU A 311 19.07 -1.06 4.31
N SER A 312 19.82 -0.98 5.41
CA SER A 312 19.93 -2.07 6.39
C SER A 312 18.62 -2.34 7.14
N VAL A 313 17.72 -1.35 7.29
CA VAL A 313 16.38 -1.58 7.84
C VAL A 313 15.49 -2.48 6.96
N ARG A 314 15.91 -2.74 5.72
CA ARG A 314 15.26 -3.68 4.80
C ARG A 314 15.93 -5.05 4.79
N ASN A 315 17.00 -5.24 5.55
CA ASN A 315 17.64 -6.53 5.69
C ASN A 315 16.81 -7.48 6.55
N VAL A 316 16.87 -8.74 6.17
CA VAL A 316 16.00 -9.81 6.65
C VAL A 316 16.92 -10.96 7.05
N TYR A 317 17.01 -11.25 8.36
CA TYR A 317 18.10 -12.04 8.99
C TYR A 317 19.52 -11.58 8.59
N GLY A 318 19.73 -10.27 8.52
CA GLY A 318 21.03 -9.69 8.15
C GLY A 318 21.37 -9.79 6.66
N LYS A 319 20.49 -10.33 5.83
CA LYS A 319 20.65 -10.42 4.37
C LYS A 319 19.84 -9.35 3.67
N SER A 320 20.44 -8.72 2.67
CA SER A 320 19.71 -7.89 1.71
C SER A 320 18.77 -8.73 0.84
N GLY A 321 17.79 -8.09 0.17
CA GLY A 321 16.90 -8.76 -0.76
C GLY A 321 17.63 -9.51 -1.87
N LEU A 322 18.70 -8.92 -2.40
CA LEU A 322 19.52 -9.52 -3.45
C LEU A 322 20.30 -10.74 -2.93
N GLN A 323 20.93 -10.64 -1.75
CA GLN A 323 21.61 -11.78 -1.14
C GLN A 323 20.64 -12.94 -0.89
N TRP A 324 19.44 -12.64 -0.40
CA TRP A 324 18.40 -13.64 -0.20
C TRP A 324 17.96 -14.28 -1.52
N ALA A 325 17.82 -13.48 -2.59
CA ALA A 325 17.47 -13.97 -3.92
C ALA A 325 18.54 -14.91 -4.50
N MET A 326 19.83 -14.63 -4.26
CA MET A 326 20.94 -15.48 -4.70
C MET A 326 20.99 -16.80 -3.94
N GLU A 327 20.71 -16.77 -2.63
CA GLU A 327 20.73 -17.99 -1.81
C GLU A 327 19.47 -18.85 -1.95
N PHE A 328 18.31 -18.22 -2.20
CA PHE A 328 17.01 -18.91 -2.29
C PHE A 328 16.26 -18.55 -3.58
N PRO A 329 16.84 -18.72 -4.78
CA PRO A 329 16.24 -18.28 -6.03
C PRO A 329 14.88 -18.95 -6.31
N LEU A 330 14.74 -20.24 -5.97
CA LEU A 330 13.48 -20.97 -6.11
C LEU A 330 12.37 -20.42 -5.20
N ARG A 331 12.72 -19.92 -4.00
CA ARG A 331 11.75 -19.29 -3.08
C ARG A 331 11.30 -17.94 -3.62
N LEU A 332 12.19 -17.17 -4.23
CA LEU A 332 11.84 -15.92 -4.90
C LEU A 332 10.88 -16.16 -6.07
N VAL A 333 11.25 -17.08 -6.98
CA VAL A 333 10.47 -17.38 -8.18
C VAL A 333 9.11 -17.97 -7.80
N SER A 334 9.05 -18.89 -6.83
CA SER A 334 7.78 -19.39 -6.33
C SER A 334 6.96 -18.29 -5.64
N GLY A 335 7.59 -17.38 -4.89
CA GLY A 335 6.98 -16.16 -4.34
C GLY A 335 6.24 -15.33 -5.38
N ILE A 336 6.93 -15.02 -6.47
CA ILE A 336 6.37 -14.27 -7.61
C ILE A 336 5.26 -15.07 -8.29
N ALA A 337 5.49 -16.35 -8.61
CA ALA A 337 4.49 -17.18 -9.29
C ALA A 337 3.20 -17.33 -8.44
N LEU A 338 3.34 -17.56 -7.14
CA LEU A 338 2.22 -17.74 -6.23
C LEU A 338 1.51 -16.43 -5.87
N SER A 339 2.11 -15.25 -6.13
CA SER A 339 1.48 -13.96 -5.78
C SER A 339 0.15 -13.76 -6.51
N TYR A 340 0.13 -14.12 -7.80
CA TYR A 340 -1.05 -14.10 -8.66
C TYR A 340 -1.47 -15.50 -9.15
N LYS A 341 -0.72 -16.55 -8.81
CA LYS A 341 -0.98 -17.94 -9.20
C LYS A 341 -1.22 -18.04 -10.72
N LEU A 342 -2.39 -18.49 -11.16
CA LEU A 342 -2.72 -18.61 -12.58
C LEU A 342 -3.14 -17.29 -13.23
N LEU A 343 -3.39 -16.23 -12.45
CA LEU A 343 -3.73 -14.90 -12.98
C LEU A 343 -2.54 -14.21 -13.66
N TRP A 344 -1.33 -14.78 -13.57
CA TRP A 344 -0.21 -14.44 -14.44
C TRP A 344 -0.49 -14.72 -15.92
N ILE A 345 -1.29 -15.75 -16.24
CA ILE A 345 -1.62 -16.10 -17.63
C ILE A 345 -2.39 -14.96 -18.32
N PRO A 346 -3.50 -14.43 -17.76
CA PRO A 346 -4.15 -13.24 -18.29
C PRO A 346 -3.21 -12.05 -18.50
N ILE A 347 -2.26 -11.80 -17.58
CA ILE A 347 -1.26 -10.73 -17.73
C ILE A 347 -0.39 -10.98 -18.97
N ALA A 348 0.15 -12.19 -19.11
CA ALA A 348 1.01 -12.54 -20.24
C ALA A 348 0.26 -12.49 -21.58
N VAL A 349 -0.97 -13.02 -21.63
CA VAL A 349 -1.80 -12.99 -22.84
C VAL A 349 -2.12 -11.54 -23.23
N ALA A 350 -2.49 -10.69 -22.27
CA ALA A 350 -2.77 -9.28 -22.55
C ALA A 350 -1.51 -8.53 -23.03
N ALA A 351 -0.35 -8.77 -22.42
CA ALA A 351 0.91 -8.16 -22.82
C ALA A 351 1.32 -8.54 -24.27
N VAL A 352 0.99 -9.75 -24.72
CA VAL A 352 1.26 -10.20 -26.09
C VAL A 352 0.25 -9.63 -27.09
N ARG A 353 -1.03 -9.59 -26.73
CA ARG A 353 -2.12 -9.25 -27.66
C ARG A 353 -2.38 -7.75 -27.79
N PHE A 354 -2.21 -6.96 -26.72
CA PHE A 354 -2.58 -5.54 -26.72
C PHE A 354 -1.36 -4.64 -26.78
N GLN A 355 -0.88 -4.34 -28.00
CA GLN A 355 0.36 -3.57 -28.19
C GLN A 355 0.27 -2.13 -27.63
N SER A 356 -0.91 -1.52 -27.59
CA SER A 356 -1.12 -0.17 -27.05
C SER A 356 -0.87 -0.07 -25.55
N GLU A 357 -1.21 -1.11 -24.79
CA GLU A 357 -1.11 -1.15 -23.32
C GLU A 357 0.03 -2.08 -22.84
N ARG A 358 0.74 -2.71 -23.78
CA ARG A 358 1.80 -3.70 -23.51
C ARG A 358 2.87 -3.18 -22.56
N TRP A 359 3.38 -1.98 -22.82
CA TRP A 359 4.44 -1.40 -21.98
C TRP A 359 3.95 -1.07 -20.58
N PHE A 360 2.70 -0.66 -20.43
CA PHE A 360 2.10 -0.44 -19.12
C PHE A 360 2.01 -1.74 -18.32
N ILE A 361 1.50 -2.81 -18.94
CA ILE A 361 1.35 -4.12 -18.31
C ILE A 361 2.73 -4.70 -17.94
N ILE A 362 3.65 -4.78 -18.92
CA ILE A 362 4.99 -5.33 -18.70
C ILE A 362 5.76 -4.49 -17.68
N GLY A 363 5.71 -3.16 -17.79
CA GLY A 363 6.45 -2.26 -16.93
C GLY A 363 6.03 -2.37 -15.47
N LEU A 364 4.73 -2.32 -15.16
CA LEU A 364 4.26 -2.49 -13.79
C LEU A 364 4.55 -3.87 -13.22
N SER A 365 4.40 -4.94 -14.02
CA SER A 365 4.76 -6.29 -13.58
C SER A 365 6.27 -6.44 -13.33
N ALA A 366 7.12 -5.95 -14.23
CA ALA A 366 8.57 -6.01 -14.11
C ALA A 366 9.07 -5.18 -12.93
N ILE A 367 8.49 -3.99 -12.71
CA ILE A 367 8.77 -3.14 -11.56
C ILE A 367 8.44 -3.87 -10.26
N ALA A 368 7.23 -4.42 -10.14
CA ALA A 368 6.82 -5.16 -8.95
C ALA A 368 7.74 -6.35 -8.67
N VAL A 369 8.11 -7.11 -9.72
CA VAL A 369 9.10 -8.20 -9.61
C VAL A 369 10.46 -7.67 -9.16
N GLY A 370 10.95 -6.58 -9.75
CA GLY A 370 12.21 -5.95 -9.36
C GLY A 370 12.23 -5.52 -7.89
N PHE A 371 11.09 -5.07 -7.33
CA PHE A 371 11.01 -4.74 -5.91
C PHE A 371 11.18 -5.93 -5.00
N THR A 372 10.78 -7.13 -5.42
CA THR A 372 11.03 -8.35 -4.64
C THR A 372 12.51 -8.69 -4.52
N LEU A 373 13.39 -8.07 -5.34
CA LEU A 373 14.85 -8.16 -5.18
C LEU A 373 15.40 -7.13 -4.19
N ILE A 374 14.66 -6.03 -3.96
CA ILE A 374 15.05 -4.98 -3.01
C ILE A 374 14.56 -5.34 -1.60
N GLY A 375 13.36 -5.90 -1.47
CA GLY A 375 12.82 -6.43 -0.21
C GLY A 375 12.46 -7.90 -0.33
N VAL A 376 12.73 -8.70 0.71
CA VAL A 376 12.46 -10.15 0.77
C VAL A 376 10.96 -10.50 0.84
N ASP A 377 10.09 -9.57 0.48
CA ASP A 377 8.68 -9.57 0.79
C ASP A 377 7.80 -9.76 -0.44
N THR A 378 7.95 -10.93 -1.06
CA THR A 378 7.46 -11.18 -2.42
C THR A 378 5.96 -10.97 -2.58
N SER A 379 5.12 -11.58 -1.72
CA SER A 379 3.67 -11.53 -1.90
C SER A 379 3.07 -10.13 -1.71
N ARG A 380 3.71 -9.29 -0.91
CA ARG A 380 3.28 -7.92 -0.60
C ARG A 380 3.70 -6.92 -1.66
N LEU A 381 4.96 -6.97 -2.06
CA LEU A 381 5.52 -6.11 -3.11
C LEU A 381 4.92 -6.41 -4.48
N MET A 382 4.58 -7.66 -4.73
CA MET A 382 3.83 -8.03 -5.93
C MET A 382 2.45 -7.38 -5.99
N GLY A 383 1.84 -6.97 -4.87
CA GLY A 383 0.54 -6.31 -4.81
C GLY A 383 0.44 -5.06 -5.71
N PHE A 384 1.56 -4.38 -5.98
CA PHE A 384 1.59 -3.24 -6.91
C PHE A 384 1.38 -3.63 -8.39
N ALA A 385 1.60 -4.89 -8.77
CA ALA A 385 1.24 -5.40 -10.09
C ALA A 385 -0.26 -5.66 -10.25
N LEU A 386 -1.07 -5.41 -9.21
CA LEU A 386 -2.53 -5.59 -9.27
C LEU A 386 -3.10 -4.71 -10.39
N LEU A 387 -2.60 -3.49 -10.57
CA LEU A 387 -3.04 -2.60 -11.66
C LEU A 387 -2.80 -3.21 -13.05
N ALA A 388 -1.66 -3.91 -13.24
CA ALA A 388 -1.36 -4.62 -14.47
C ALA A 388 -2.34 -5.79 -14.67
N LEU A 389 -2.63 -6.54 -13.61
CA LEU A 389 -3.65 -7.60 -13.63
C LEU A 389 -5.02 -7.04 -14.02
N LEU A 390 -5.53 -6.04 -13.31
CA LEU A 390 -6.88 -5.48 -13.55
C LEU A 390 -7.01 -4.94 -14.97
N THR A 391 -5.97 -4.27 -15.48
CA THR A 391 -5.94 -3.77 -16.86
C THR A 391 -5.94 -4.92 -17.86
N SER A 392 -5.16 -5.98 -17.61
CA SER A 392 -5.13 -7.18 -18.45
C SER A 392 -6.50 -7.86 -18.52
N LEU A 393 -7.16 -8.03 -17.37
CA LEU A 393 -8.50 -8.62 -17.30
C LEU A 393 -9.54 -7.74 -18.02
N TYR A 394 -9.44 -6.41 -17.86
CA TYR A 394 -10.31 -5.47 -18.55
C TYR A 394 -10.21 -5.60 -20.07
N LEU A 395 -8.98 -5.61 -20.61
CA LEU A 395 -8.75 -5.70 -22.04
C LEU A 395 -9.22 -7.04 -22.61
N LEU A 396 -8.85 -8.15 -21.95
CA LEU A 396 -9.27 -9.49 -22.39
C LEU A 396 -10.80 -9.63 -22.41
N LYS A 397 -11.48 -9.12 -21.39
CA LYS A 397 -12.95 -9.20 -21.30
C LYS A 397 -13.64 -8.28 -22.29
N ARG A 398 -13.05 -7.14 -22.63
CA ARG A 398 -13.63 -6.19 -23.58
C ARG A 398 -13.44 -6.63 -25.02
N GLU A 399 -12.27 -7.16 -25.36
CA GLU A 399 -11.83 -7.30 -26.75
C GLU A 399 -11.70 -8.76 -27.23
N HIS A 400 -11.69 -9.74 -26.32
CA HIS A 400 -11.53 -11.15 -26.67
C HIS A 400 -12.56 -12.05 -25.97
N PRO A 401 -13.82 -12.10 -26.46
CA PRO A 401 -14.86 -12.94 -25.89
C PRO A 401 -14.52 -14.44 -25.91
N GLU A 402 -13.64 -14.89 -26.81
CA GLU A 402 -13.20 -16.29 -26.87
C GLU A 402 -12.46 -16.73 -25.59
N VAL A 403 -11.90 -15.78 -24.83
CA VAL A 403 -11.30 -16.03 -23.52
C VAL A 403 -12.33 -16.60 -22.55
N HIS A 404 -13.61 -16.24 -22.69
CA HIS A 404 -14.69 -16.76 -21.84
C HIS A 404 -14.84 -18.29 -21.85
N ARG A 405 -14.28 -19.01 -22.84
CA ARG A 405 -14.36 -20.47 -22.91
C ARG A 405 -13.47 -21.18 -21.89
N TRP A 406 -12.22 -20.72 -21.72
CA TRP A 406 -11.24 -21.34 -20.81
C TRP A 406 -11.06 -20.58 -19.50
N TYR A 407 -11.48 -19.31 -19.47
CA TYR A 407 -11.29 -18.42 -18.34
C TYR A 407 -11.98 -18.89 -17.05
N PRO A 408 -13.22 -19.42 -17.05
CA PRO A 408 -13.82 -19.97 -15.84
C PRO A 408 -13.02 -21.15 -15.26
N ALA A 409 -12.49 -22.03 -16.10
CA ALA A 409 -11.66 -23.14 -15.65
C ALA A 409 -10.37 -22.62 -15.00
N LEU A 410 -9.69 -21.64 -15.61
CA LEU A 410 -8.51 -21.02 -15.04
C LEU A 410 -8.79 -20.39 -13.68
N LEU A 411 -9.89 -19.63 -13.54
CA LEU A 411 -10.27 -18.96 -12.30
C LEU A 411 -10.63 -19.98 -11.20
N SER A 412 -11.34 -21.05 -11.55
CA SER A 412 -11.66 -22.13 -10.61
C SER A 412 -10.39 -22.80 -10.09
N VAL A 413 -9.45 -23.15 -10.96
CA VAL A 413 -8.16 -23.72 -10.55
C VAL A 413 -7.36 -22.71 -9.70
N ASN A 414 -7.41 -21.42 -10.04
CA ASN A 414 -6.75 -20.36 -9.28
C ASN A 414 -7.22 -20.28 -7.81
N ILE A 415 -8.52 -20.51 -7.58
CA ILE A 415 -9.11 -20.54 -6.23
C ILE A 415 -8.68 -21.82 -5.48
N ILE A 416 -8.60 -22.95 -6.17
CA ILE A 416 -8.21 -24.23 -5.54
C ILE A 416 -6.73 -24.21 -5.12
N VAL A 417 -5.86 -23.62 -5.94
CA VAL A 417 -4.44 -23.44 -5.60
C VAL A 417 -4.35 -22.57 -4.34
N PRO A 418 -3.73 -23.02 -3.25
CA PRO A 418 -3.65 -22.24 -2.02
C PRO A 418 -2.89 -20.94 -2.21
N SER A 419 -3.33 -19.90 -1.50
CA SER A 419 -2.57 -18.65 -1.38
C SER A 419 -1.59 -18.79 -0.23
N PHE A 420 -0.35 -18.46 -0.48
CA PHE A 420 0.69 -18.52 0.55
C PHE A 420 1.20 -17.12 0.82
N PHE A 421 1.30 -16.78 2.09
CA PHE A 421 2.09 -15.63 2.49
C PHE A 421 3.57 -15.99 2.31
N ILE A 422 4.22 -15.29 1.39
CA ILE A 422 5.66 -15.40 1.12
C ILE A 422 6.26 -14.02 1.41
N GLY A 423 6.13 -13.64 2.68
CA GLY A 423 6.61 -12.38 3.23
C GLY A 423 7.12 -12.59 4.64
N THR A 424 8.11 -11.80 5.07
CA THR A 424 8.78 -11.94 6.38
C THR A 424 9.21 -13.36 6.72
N ASN A 425 10.29 -13.83 6.08
CA ASN A 425 11.31 -14.63 6.76
C ASN A 425 10.91 -15.91 7.51
N ILE A 426 9.76 -16.47 7.22
CA ILE A 426 9.30 -17.74 7.73
C ILE A 426 8.83 -18.48 6.49
N GLY A 427 9.01 -19.80 6.47
CA GLY A 427 8.38 -20.62 5.43
C GLY A 427 6.90 -20.28 5.27
N ILE A 428 6.32 -20.80 4.19
CA ILE A 428 4.89 -20.74 3.90
C ILE A 428 4.06 -20.70 5.19
N ALA A 429 3.59 -19.50 5.56
CA ALA A 429 2.72 -19.36 6.72
C ALA A 429 1.30 -19.62 6.24
N LEU A 430 0.84 -20.86 6.41
CA LEU A 430 -0.57 -21.19 6.31
C LEU A 430 -1.24 -20.71 7.60
N VAL A 431 -2.19 -19.80 7.46
CA VAL A 431 -3.00 -19.28 8.58
C VAL A 431 -4.41 -19.83 8.45
N ASN A 432 -5.08 -19.98 9.60
CA ASN A 432 -6.34 -20.71 9.80
C ASN A 432 -7.42 -20.53 8.71
N GLY A 433 -8.17 -21.60 8.39
CA GLY A 433 -9.20 -21.62 7.34
C GLY A 433 -9.18 -22.88 6.45
N PHE A 434 -9.84 -22.89 5.28
CA PHE A 434 -9.79 -24.04 4.36
C PHE A 434 -8.38 -24.37 3.85
N TYR A 435 -7.46 -23.41 3.92
CA TYR A 435 -6.04 -23.62 3.62
C TYR A 435 -5.22 -24.06 4.84
N GLU A 436 -5.82 -24.13 6.03
CA GLU A 436 -5.24 -24.74 7.22
C GLU A 436 -5.44 -26.25 7.17
N THR A 437 -4.42 -26.97 6.72
CA THR A 437 -4.40 -28.42 6.86
C THR A 437 -3.97 -28.79 8.28
N GLY A 438 -4.87 -28.60 9.25
CA GLY A 438 -4.78 -29.21 10.59
C GLY A 438 -5.02 -30.73 10.59
N SER A 439 -5.01 -31.37 9.40
CA SER A 439 -5.10 -32.82 9.23
C SER A 439 -3.77 -33.37 8.72
N PRO A 440 -3.27 -34.50 9.28
CA PRO A 440 -2.11 -35.22 8.76
C PRO A 440 -2.20 -35.53 7.26
N VAL A 441 -3.40 -35.60 6.68
CA VAL A 441 -3.63 -35.95 5.27
C VAL A 441 -3.39 -34.76 4.33
N GLY A 442 -3.76 -33.53 4.72
CA GLY A 442 -3.54 -32.33 3.90
C GLY A 442 -2.07 -31.91 3.87
N THR A 443 -1.35 -32.19 4.96
CA THR A 443 0.11 -32.04 5.05
C THR A 443 0.82 -33.00 4.08
N VAL A 444 0.28 -34.21 3.84
CA VAL A 444 0.90 -35.22 2.97
C VAL A 444 0.71 -34.93 1.47
N VAL A 445 -0.41 -34.33 1.04
CA VAL A 445 -0.62 -34.03 -0.40
C VAL A 445 0.11 -32.76 -0.81
N LEU A 446 0.12 -31.72 0.04
CA LEU A 446 0.82 -30.46 -0.24
C LEU A 446 2.32 -30.55 0.04
N ASN A 447 2.79 -31.20 1.12
CA ASN A 447 4.21 -31.57 1.20
C ASN A 447 4.57 -32.65 0.20
N GLY A 448 3.64 -33.50 -0.27
CA GLY A 448 3.90 -34.46 -1.34
C GLY A 448 4.17 -33.79 -2.68
N LEU A 449 3.40 -32.77 -3.05
CA LEU A 449 3.66 -31.93 -4.22
C LEU A 449 4.90 -31.05 -4.03
N TYR A 450 5.09 -30.49 -2.83
CA TYR A 450 6.28 -29.70 -2.52
C TYR A 450 7.55 -30.56 -2.50
N GLN A 451 7.50 -31.78 -1.94
CA GLN A 451 8.61 -32.74 -1.96
C GLN A 451 8.79 -33.36 -3.35
N MET A 452 7.75 -33.55 -4.16
CA MET A 452 7.93 -33.99 -5.56
C MET A 452 8.55 -32.89 -6.43
N ILE A 453 8.22 -31.62 -6.20
CA ILE A 453 8.89 -30.48 -6.85
C ILE A 453 10.31 -30.31 -6.30
N TYR A 454 10.52 -30.50 -4.99
CA TYR A 454 11.84 -30.40 -4.36
C TYR A 454 12.76 -31.56 -4.75
N LEU A 455 12.28 -32.81 -4.80
CA LEU A 455 13.02 -33.98 -5.29
C LEU A 455 13.21 -33.95 -6.80
N GLY A 456 12.26 -33.43 -7.57
CA GLY A 456 12.38 -33.28 -9.02
C GLY A 456 13.38 -32.20 -9.46
N VAL A 457 13.67 -31.22 -8.60
CA VAL A 457 14.61 -30.11 -8.86
C VAL A 457 15.97 -30.30 -8.17
N VAL A 458 16.07 -31.14 -7.12
CA VAL A 458 17.34 -31.47 -6.43
C VAL A 458 17.97 -32.77 -6.96
N LEU A 459 17.22 -33.63 -7.67
CA LEU A 459 17.75 -34.83 -8.36
C LEU A 459 18.00 -34.63 -9.87
N ARG A 460 18.16 -33.38 -10.31
CA ARG A 460 18.81 -33.00 -11.58
C ARG A 460 19.85 -31.94 -11.27
#